data_AF-A0A8H7CWH5-F1
#
_entry.id   AF-A0A8H7CWH5-F1
#
_cell.length_a   1.000
_cell.length_b   1.000
_cell.length_c   1.000
_cell.angle_alpha   90.00
_cell.angle_beta   90.00
_cell.angle_gamma   90.00
#
_symmetry.space_group_name_H-M   'P 1'
#
loop_
_entity.id
_entity.type
_entity.pdbx_description
1 polymer ?
#
loop_
_entity_poly.entity_id
_entity_poly.type
_entity_poly.pdbx_seq_one_letter_code
_entity_poly.pdbx_strand_id
1 'polypeptide(L)'
;MSSTDLPNELPALGPLVPRLNGPLSLPRIVFGGGALSHQYNSEELLSGDIPLRTVQLALRCGITAFDTSAYYGPSEILLGNALKVLKDEFPRSSYQLMTKCGRYGMADFDYTPARIRESVKRSLERLHTDYLDVVHLHDIEFVCTEVTPRRTGNHTSALGEEKAAYGLLEGEESQIRGEGDQRILDAFAELRKMQEEGLIKYIGITGYPLYTLLRIALLILHNPPFKPVDVVLSYSNLSLQNGTFLEFAPELLQRAKVGQLLAASPFSMGLLTDAGPPSWHPASPALRSASAQAAEKSKARGSPAIYGFDHVVASTNKMLRIAKLLGCEVVVTTQKVKALGPTDPAVILDSLGALHVGTYDKTLFSMLTTEVLDVLGTRPAIKSIVLMGIESHICILQTALALLAHPAKYTTYVLADAVSSSNPAEVPLALAQMRAAGVIVTTSESIGFQLIRDASAPEFKAFSNIIKEEKHATSKAVEALLGRGPERSVL
;
A
#
# COMPACT_ATOMS: atom_id res chain seq x y z
N MET A 1 9.93 34.18 3.96
CA MET A 1 10.43 33.32 5.05
C MET A 1 11.76 32.76 4.61
N SER A 2 12.79 32.88 5.43
CA SER A 2 14.06 32.18 5.21
C SER A 2 13.92 30.72 5.67
N SER A 3 14.76 29.80 5.17
CA SER A 3 14.72 28.38 5.60
C SER A 3 14.96 28.21 7.10
N THR A 4 15.58 29.19 7.76
CA THR A 4 15.87 29.21 9.20
C THR A 4 14.68 29.61 10.09
N ASP A 5 13.58 30.13 9.51
CA ASP A 5 12.41 30.59 10.26
C ASP A 5 11.35 29.50 10.48
N LEU A 6 11.54 28.31 9.91
CA LEU A 6 10.60 27.20 10.03
C LEU A 6 10.93 26.33 11.24
N PRO A 7 9.92 25.81 11.96
CA PRO A 7 10.15 24.78 12.97
C PRO A 7 10.93 23.62 12.35
N ASN A 8 11.99 23.15 13.02
CA ASN A 8 12.75 22.01 12.53
C ASN A 8 11.94 20.72 12.69
N GLU A 9 11.03 20.47 11.76
CA GLU A 9 10.27 19.23 11.66
C GLU A 9 11.19 18.17 11.06
N LEU A 10 11.94 17.51 11.93
CA LEU A 10 12.62 16.28 11.58
C LEU A 10 11.57 15.16 11.57
N PRO A 11 11.55 14.29 10.55
CA PRO A 11 10.68 13.13 10.57
C PRO A 11 10.96 12.29 11.82
N ALA A 12 9.89 11.79 12.44
CA ALA A 12 10.02 10.80 13.50
C ALA A 12 10.84 9.60 12.99
N LEU A 13 11.64 9.00 13.88
CA LEU A 13 12.55 7.88 13.58
C LEU A 13 11.90 6.81 12.69
N GLY A 14 12.19 6.83 11.40
CA GLY A 14 11.71 5.89 10.40
C GLY A 14 12.67 5.82 9.21
N PRO A 15 12.73 4.69 8.47
CA PRO A 15 13.63 4.57 7.33
C PRO A 15 13.24 5.54 6.21
N LEU A 16 14.23 6.10 5.52
CA LEU A 16 14.02 6.92 4.33
C LEU A 16 13.33 6.10 3.22
N VAL A 17 12.53 6.77 2.40
CA VAL A 17 11.93 6.17 1.20
C VAL A 17 13.05 5.73 0.25
N PRO A 18 13.17 4.42 -0.06
CA PRO A 18 14.24 3.93 -0.91
C PRO A 18 13.99 4.30 -2.38
N ARG A 19 15.07 4.40 -3.16
CA ARG A 19 15.02 4.56 -4.62
C ARG A 19 14.90 3.22 -5.33
N LEU A 20 14.29 3.26 -6.51
CA LEU A 20 14.23 2.16 -7.45
C LEU A 20 15.51 2.11 -8.29
N ASN A 21 15.91 0.90 -8.67
CA ASN A 21 16.95 0.70 -9.67
C ASN A 21 16.36 0.93 -11.06
N GLY A 22 17.03 1.72 -11.90
CA GLY A 22 16.61 1.97 -13.27
C GLY A 22 17.07 3.33 -13.79
N PRO A 23 16.83 3.63 -15.08
CA PRO A 23 17.34 4.84 -15.73
C PRO A 23 16.91 6.13 -15.05
N LEU A 24 15.66 6.19 -14.56
CA LEU A 24 15.16 7.36 -13.84
C LEU A 24 15.51 7.36 -12.35
N SER A 25 15.89 6.23 -11.75
CA SER A 25 16.20 6.10 -10.31
C SER A 25 15.20 6.79 -9.36
N LEU A 26 13.89 6.74 -9.66
CA LEU A 26 12.86 7.40 -8.86
C LEU A 26 12.77 6.84 -7.43
N PRO A 27 12.40 7.64 -6.41
CA PRO A 27 11.95 7.12 -5.12
C PRO A 27 10.71 6.23 -5.27
N ARG A 28 10.51 5.27 -4.36
CA ARG A 28 9.29 4.42 -4.35
C ARG A 28 7.99 5.20 -4.18
N ILE A 29 8.07 6.42 -3.67
CA ILE A 29 6.95 7.34 -3.50
C ILE A 29 7.31 8.64 -4.22
N VAL A 30 6.40 9.10 -5.08
CA VAL A 30 6.48 10.40 -5.76
C VAL A 30 5.46 11.33 -5.12
N PHE A 31 5.86 12.57 -4.86
CA PHE A 31 4.97 13.58 -4.30
C PHE A 31 4.06 14.17 -5.39
N GLY A 32 2.75 14.02 -5.24
CA GLY A 32 1.75 14.56 -6.17
C GLY A 32 1.36 16.00 -5.86
N GLY A 33 1.68 16.92 -6.78
CA GLY A 33 1.39 18.35 -6.70
C GLY A 33 -0.07 18.73 -6.95
N GLY A 34 -0.96 17.78 -7.30
CA GLY A 34 -2.40 18.05 -7.44
C GLY A 34 -3.02 18.63 -6.16
N ALA A 35 -2.52 18.20 -4.99
CA ALA A 35 -2.92 18.75 -3.70
C ALA A 35 -2.48 20.22 -3.49
N LEU A 36 -1.45 20.69 -4.20
CA LEU A 36 -1.03 22.09 -4.19
C LEU A 36 -1.90 22.94 -5.15
N SER A 37 -3.21 22.68 -5.18
CA SER A 37 -4.15 23.37 -6.05
C SER A 37 -5.54 23.46 -5.42
N HIS A 38 -6.37 24.36 -5.97
CA HIS A 38 -7.76 24.54 -5.55
C HIS A 38 -8.68 23.35 -5.84
N GLN A 39 -8.18 22.31 -6.52
CA GLN A 39 -8.95 21.08 -6.72
C GLN A 39 -9.15 20.29 -5.42
N TYR A 40 -8.22 20.46 -4.47
CA TYR A 40 -8.19 19.70 -3.22
C TYR A 40 -8.10 20.57 -1.96
N ASN A 41 -7.60 21.81 -2.07
CA ASN A 41 -7.33 22.64 -0.89
C ASN A 41 -7.80 24.09 -1.07
N SER A 42 -8.00 24.78 0.06
CA SER A 42 -8.43 26.19 0.11
C SER A 42 -7.27 27.16 -0.16
N GLU A 43 -7.59 28.39 -0.56
CA GLU A 43 -6.62 29.48 -0.69
C GLU A 43 -5.85 29.73 0.62
N GLU A 44 -6.52 29.63 1.77
CA GLU A 44 -5.91 29.81 3.09
C GLU A 44 -4.77 28.79 3.32
N LEU A 45 -4.99 27.52 3.00
CA LEU A 45 -3.96 26.49 3.13
C LEU A 45 -2.81 26.73 2.14
N LEU A 46 -3.13 27.08 0.89
CA LEU A 46 -2.15 27.24 -0.18
C LEU A 46 -1.29 28.50 -0.04
N SER A 47 -1.81 29.56 0.58
CA SER A 47 -1.09 30.80 0.87
C SER A 47 -0.31 30.77 2.19
N GLY A 48 -0.56 29.76 3.04
CA GLY A 48 0.15 29.54 4.29
C GLY A 48 1.53 28.88 4.15
N ASP A 49 2.09 28.42 5.28
CA ASP A 49 3.37 27.71 5.35
C ASP A 49 3.27 26.21 5.01
N ILE A 50 2.05 25.66 4.95
CA ILE A 50 1.78 24.24 4.75
C ILE A 50 2.43 23.68 3.47
N PRO A 51 2.33 24.32 2.29
CA PRO A 51 3.00 23.84 1.08
C PRO A 51 4.52 23.68 1.25
N LEU A 52 5.17 24.69 1.84
CA LEU A 52 6.61 24.71 2.06
C LEU A 52 7.03 23.61 3.06
N ARG A 53 6.35 23.51 4.20
CA ARG A 53 6.62 22.48 5.23
C ARG A 53 6.38 21.08 4.69
N THR A 54 5.35 20.90 3.88
CA THR A 54 5.03 19.60 3.28
C THR A 54 6.12 19.16 2.30
N VAL A 55 6.60 20.06 1.44
CA VAL A 55 7.71 19.77 0.51
C VAL A 55 9.01 19.49 1.27
N GLN A 56 9.30 20.27 2.32
CA GLN A 56 10.48 20.06 3.16
C GLN A 56 10.44 18.69 3.86
N LEU A 57 9.31 18.34 4.47
CA LEU A 57 9.12 17.05 5.12
C LEU A 57 9.25 15.90 4.11
N ALA A 58 8.68 16.03 2.91
CA ALA A 58 8.81 15.04 1.86
C ALA A 58 10.28 14.77 1.51
N LEU A 59 11.08 15.82 1.27
CA LEU A 59 12.51 15.71 0.97
C LEU A 59 13.28 15.04 2.12
N ARG A 60 13.03 15.44 3.37
CA ARG A 60 13.65 14.86 4.56
C ARG A 60 13.30 13.38 4.77
N CYS A 61 12.12 12.94 4.30
CA CYS A 61 11.71 11.53 4.30
C CYS A 61 12.28 10.72 3.12
N GLY A 62 13.04 11.33 2.21
CA GLY A 62 13.56 10.67 1.00
C GLY A 62 12.59 10.64 -0.19
N ILE A 63 11.49 11.38 -0.13
CA ILE A 63 10.58 11.59 -1.27
C ILE A 63 11.18 12.69 -2.15
N THR A 64 12.08 12.29 -3.03
CA THR A 64 12.91 13.19 -3.87
C THR A 64 12.43 13.28 -5.32
N ALA A 65 11.14 13.08 -5.57
CA ALA A 65 10.53 13.27 -6.88
C ALA A 65 9.15 13.90 -6.72
N PHE A 66 8.85 14.89 -7.55
CA PHE A 66 7.61 15.67 -7.50
C PHE A 66 6.93 15.67 -8.87
N ASP A 67 5.63 15.37 -8.89
CA ASP A 67 4.79 15.38 -10.09
C ASP A 67 3.76 16.50 -10.00
N THR A 68 3.80 17.47 -10.90
CA THR A 68 2.84 18.58 -10.99
C THR A 68 2.25 18.67 -12.40
N SER A 69 1.59 19.77 -12.75
CA SER A 69 1.01 19.98 -14.08
C SER A 69 0.71 21.45 -14.35
N ALA A 70 0.83 21.86 -15.60
CA ALA A 70 0.27 23.11 -16.13
C ALA A 70 -1.22 23.33 -15.78
N TYR A 71 -1.99 22.24 -15.66
CA TYR A 71 -3.42 22.27 -15.35
C TYR A 71 -3.71 22.43 -13.84
N TYR A 72 -2.75 22.15 -12.95
CA TYR A 72 -2.98 22.11 -11.51
C TYR A 72 -2.93 23.51 -10.85
N GLY A 73 -3.59 24.50 -11.45
CA GLY A 73 -3.68 25.86 -10.90
C GLY A 73 -2.33 26.41 -10.46
N PRO A 74 -2.15 26.81 -9.18
CA PRO A 74 -0.91 27.39 -8.67
C PRO A 74 0.20 26.38 -8.35
N SER A 75 -0.01 25.08 -8.57
CA SER A 75 0.88 24.01 -8.09
C SER A 75 2.34 24.18 -8.50
N GLU A 76 2.63 24.48 -9.77
CA GLU A 76 4.01 24.70 -10.24
C GLU A 76 4.69 25.90 -9.54
N ILE A 77 3.93 26.96 -9.27
CA ILE A 77 4.42 28.16 -8.60
C ILE A 77 4.72 27.86 -7.12
N LEU A 78 3.79 27.21 -6.43
CA LEU A 78 3.95 26.86 -5.02
C LEU A 78 5.11 25.89 -4.81
N LEU A 79 5.19 24.84 -5.63
CA LEU A 79 6.28 23.87 -5.60
C LEU A 79 7.62 24.54 -5.92
N GLY A 80 7.69 25.35 -6.97
CA GLY A 80 8.90 26.07 -7.37
C GLY A 80 9.39 27.02 -6.28
N ASN A 81 8.50 27.80 -5.69
CA ASN A 81 8.84 28.71 -4.60
C ASN A 81 9.35 27.96 -3.37
N ALA A 82 8.72 26.83 -3.01
CA ALA A 82 9.18 26.00 -1.90
C ALA A 82 10.59 25.45 -2.15
N LEU A 83 10.84 24.87 -3.32
CA LEU A 83 12.15 24.32 -3.67
C LEU A 83 13.24 25.39 -3.77
N LYS A 84 12.90 26.59 -4.25
CA LYS A 84 13.82 27.74 -4.26
C LYS A 84 14.25 28.15 -2.86
N VAL A 85 13.34 28.14 -1.88
CA VAL A 85 13.66 28.42 -0.47
C VAL A 85 14.53 27.30 0.12
N LEU A 86 14.30 26.05 -0.28
CA LEU A 86 14.98 24.87 0.25
C LEU A 86 16.30 24.52 -0.46
N LYS A 87 16.72 25.31 -1.46
CA LYS A 87 17.85 24.99 -2.35
C LYS A 87 19.19 24.72 -1.63
N ASP A 88 19.41 25.36 -0.49
CA ASP A 88 20.66 25.22 0.27
C ASP A 88 20.70 23.91 1.08
N GLU A 89 19.52 23.39 1.47
CA GLU A 89 19.36 22.08 2.11
C GLU A 89 19.25 20.96 1.06
N PHE A 90 18.55 21.24 -0.05
CA PHE A 90 18.26 20.29 -1.12
C PHE A 90 18.58 20.94 -2.48
N PRO A 91 19.82 20.78 -3.00
CA PRO A 91 20.21 21.34 -4.29
C PRO A 91 19.41 20.70 -5.44
N ARG A 92 19.23 21.43 -6.55
CA ARG A 92 18.41 20.98 -7.71
C ARG A 92 18.73 19.56 -8.21
N SER A 93 20.00 19.13 -8.11
CA SER A 93 20.47 17.80 -8.51
C SER A 93 20.04 16.67 -7.56
N SER A 94 19.55 16.97 -6.36
CA SER A 94 19.17 15.96 -5.35
C SER A 94 17.72 15.47 -5.50
N TYR A 95 16.90 16.11 -6.34
CA TYR A 95 15.51 15.77 -6.56
C TYR A 95 15.12 15.81 -8.04
N GLN A 96 13.97 15.25 -8.35
CA GLN A 96 13.45 15.13 -9.71
C GLN A 96 12.13 15.88 -9.87
N LEU A 97 11.98 16.61 -10.96
CA LEU A 97 10.78 17.37 -11.29
C LEU A 97 10.10 16.80 -12.52
N MET A 98 8.84 16.43 -12.33
CA MET A 98 7.94 15.97 -13.38
C MET A 98 6.79 16.96 -13.51
N THR A 99 6.45 17.33 -14.75
CA THR A 99 5.25 18.14 -15.03
C THR A 99 4.55 17.62 -16.28
N LYS A 100 3.46 18.29 -16.66
CA LYS A 100 2.62 17.90 -17.79
C LYS A 100 2.27 19.11 -18.64
N CYS A 101 2.11 18.88 -19.92
CA CYS A 101 1.69 19.88 -20.92
C CYS A 101 0.55 19.32 -21.78
N GLY A 102 -0.08 20.17 -22.59
CA GLY A 102 -1.16 19.79 -23.49
C GLY A 102 -2.58 19.95 -22.91
N ARG A 103 -2.74 20.05 -21.59
CA ARG A 103 -3.99 20.41 -20.91
C ARG A 103 -3.81 21.66 -20.07
N TYR A 104 -4.67 22.66 -20.27
CA TYR A 104 -4.60 23.97 -19.60
C TYR A 104 -5.89 24.36 -18.88
N GLY A 105 -6.95 23.57 -19.04
CA GLY A 105 -8.25 23.77 -18.42
C GLY A 105 -9.09 22.49 -18.45
N MET A 106 -10.32 22.58 -17.96
CA MET A 106 -11.22 21.40 -17.91
C MET A 106 -11.47 20.80 -19.30
N ALA A 107 -11.67 21.66 -20.31
CA ALA A 107 -11.90 21.29 -21.71
C ALA A 107 -10.88 21.93 -22.68
N ASP A 108 -9.80 22.51 -22.15
CA ASP A 108 -8.77 23.18 -22.94
C ASP A 108 -7.58 22.22 -23.13
N PHE A 109 -7.52 21.65 -24.33
CA PHE A 109 -6.50 20.74 -24.80
C PHE A 109 -5.84 21.31 -26.07
N ASP A 110 -4.57 21.67 -25.98
CA ASP A 110 -3.79 22.19 -27.11
C ASP A 110 -2.42 21.52 -27.14
N TYR A 111 -2.31 20.59 -28.10
CA TYR A 111 -1.16 19.75 -28.38
C TYR A 111 -0.35 20.27 -29.56
N THR A 112 -0.60 21.49 -30.04
CA THR A 112 0.23 22.06 -31.10
C THR A 112 1.68 22.18 -30.61
N PRO A 113 2.69 21.89 -31.46
CA PRO A 113 4.10 21.99 -31.07
C PRO A 113 4.46 23.33 -30.44
N ALA A 114 3.96 24.45 -30.99
CA ALA A 114 4.18 25.78 -30.45
C ALA A 114 3.69 25.91 -29.00
N ARG A 115 2.47 25.45 -28.71
CA ARG A 115 1.88 25.52 -27.37
C ARG A 115 2.57 24.58 -26.38
N ILE A 116 2.95 23.39 -26.81
CA ILE A 116 3.72 22.44 -25.99
C ILE A 116 5.04 23.08 -25.55
N ARG A 117 5.79 23.66 -26.48
CA ARG A 117 7.05 24.36 -26.18
C ARG A 117 6.85 25.54 -25.24
N GLU A 118 5.84 26.38 -25.51
CA GLU A 118 5.49 27.51 -24.64
C GLU A 118 5.17 27.03 -23.22
N SER A 119 4.37 25.98 -23.09
CA SER A 119 4.01 25.41 -21.80
C SER A 119 5.23 24.91 -21.03
N VAL A 120 6.13 24.18 -21.67
CA VAL A 120 7.35 23.68 -21.02
C VAL A 120 8.23 24.82 -20.55
N LYS A 121 8.42 25.87 -21.36
CA LYS A 121 9.18 27.07 -20.95
C LYS A 121 8.56 27.77 -19.75
N ARG A 122 7.23 27.93 -19.75
CA ARG A 122 6.49 28.48 -18.59
C ARG A 122 6.69 27.62 -17.33
N SER A 123 6.69 26.29 -17.47
CA SER A 123 6.93 25.38 -16.33
C SER A 123 8.34 25.54 -15.76
N LEU A 124 9.37 25.66 -16.61
CA LEU A 124 10.76 25.94 -16.19
C LEU A 124 10.86 27.22 -15.35
N GLU A 125 10.24 28.29 -15.82
CA GLU A 125 10.19 29.58 -15.11
C GLU A 125 9.51 29.46 -13.75
N ARG A 126 8.33 28.83 -13.69
CA ARG A 126 7.55 28.69 -12.44
C ARG A 126 8.22 27.79 -11.41
N LEU A 127 8.92 26.76 -11.88
CA LEU A 127 9.65 25.82 -11.03
C LEU A 127 11.07 26.30 -10.68
N HIS A 128 11.48 27.48 -11.16
CA HIS A 128 12.82 28.08 -10.96
C HIS A 128 13.96 27.11 -11.33
N THR A 129 13.86 26.47 -12.49
CA THR A 129 14.83 25.47 -12.98
C THR A 129 15.10 25.65 -14.48
N ASP A 130 16.26 25.19 -14.94
CA ASP A 130 16.70 25.20 -16.34
C ASP A 130 16.38 23.89 -17.09
N TYR A 131 16.16 22.79 -16.37
CA TYR A 131 15.70 21.53 -16.93
C TYR A 131 14.57 20.86 -16.11
N LEU A 132 13.78 20.02 -16.78
CA LEU A 132 12.78 19.12 -16.20
C LEU A 132 13.23 17.66 -16.35
N ASP A 133 13.01 16.84 -15.32
CA ASP A 133 13.37 15.43 -15.37
C ASP A 133 12.36 14.65 -16.21
N VAL A 134 11.07 14.92 -16.08
CA VAL A 134 10.04 14.31 -16.94
C VAL A 134 9.00 15.35 -17.40
N VAL A 135 8.62 15.32 -18.67
CA VAL A 135 7.43 16.04 -19.17
C VAL A 135 6.45 15.06 -19.78
N HIS A 136 5.21 15.06 -19.28
CA HIS A 136 4.14 14.24 -19.83
C HIS A 136 3.23 15.02 -20.79
N LEU A 137 2.76 14.37 -21.85
CA LEU A 137 1.52 14.78 -22.53
C LEU A 137 0.32 14.39 -21.64
N HIS A 138 -0.49 15.38 -21.26
CA HIS A 138 -1.53 15.26 -20.24
C HIS A 138 -2.90 14.84 -20.80
N ASP A 139 -3.45 13.74 -20.27
CA ASP A 139 -4.77 13.18 -20.60
C ASP A 139 -4.97 13.02 -22.11
N ILE A 140 -4.09 12.20 -22.69
CA ILE A 140 -4.02 11.95 -24.12
C ILE A 140 -5.33 11.41 -24.71
N GLU A 141 -6.21 10.81 -23.89
CA GLU A 141 -7.51 10.27 -24.30
C GLU A 141 -8.48 11.35 -24.80
N PHE A 142 -8.27 12.62 -24.44
CA PHE A 142 -9.08 13.73 -24.95
C PHE A 142 -8.58 14.28 -26.28
N VAL A 143 -7.42 13.82 -26.75
CA VAL A 143 -6.79 14.32 -27.99
C VAL A 143 -6.63 13.23 -29.04
N CYS A 144 -6.29 12.00 -28.62
CA CYS A 144 -6.07 10.89 -29.54
C CYS A 144 -7.33 10.58 -30.35
N THR A 145 -7.15 9.99 -31.53
CA THR A 145 -8.31 9.52 -32.31
C THR A 145 -8.99 8.37 -31.56
N GLU A 146 -10.26 8.55 -31.22
CA GLU A 146 -11.05 7.54 -30.50
C GLU A 146 -11.27 6.32 -31.39
N VAL A 147 -10.97 5.12 -30.86
CA VAL A 147 -11.10 3.85 -31.58
C VAL A 147 -12.33 3.04 -31.14
N THR A 148 -12.77 3.22 -29.89
CA THR A 148 -14.01 2.65 -29.37
C THR A 148 -14.56 3.53 -28.23
N PRO A 149 -15.87 3.77 -28.16
CA PRO A 149 -16.47 4.69 -27.20
C PRO A 149 -16.72 4.02 -25.83
N ARG A 150 -15.76 3.22 -25.31
CA ARG A 150 -15.85 2.59 -23.98
C ARG A 150 -14.94 3.33 -23.00
N ARG A 151 -15.55 4.26 -22.25
CA ARG A 151 -14.85 5.10 -21.25
C ARG A 151 -15.05 4.63 -19.81
N THR A 152 -15.79 3.54 -19.60
CA THR A 152 -16.13 2.99 -18.28
C THR A 152 -16.00 1.46 -18.29
N GLY A 153 -15.83 0.87 -17.11
CA GLY A 153 -15.75 -0.58 -16.92
C GLY A 153 -14.31 -1.10 -16.82
N ASN A 154 -14.18 -2.44 -16.76
CA ASN A 154 -12.88 -3.10 -16.73
C ASN A 154 -12.32 -3.22 -18.15
N HIS A 155 -11.13 -2.66 -18.38
CA HIS A 155 -10.52 -2.58 -19.71
C HIS A 155 -9.71 -3.85 -20.08
N THR A 156 -9.72 -4.90 -19.28
CA THR A 156 -8.91 -6.11 -19.51
C THR A 156 -9.31 -6.88 -20.77
N SER A 157 -10.55 -6.75 -21.25
CA SER A 157 -10.97 -7.32 -22.54
C SER A 157 -10.14 -6.78 -23.71
N ALA A 158 -9.57 -5.57 -23.57
CA ALA A 158 -8.67 -4.99 -24.57
C ALA A 158 -7.35 -5.76 -24.71
N LEU A 159 -6.98 -6.57 -23.72
CA LEU A 159 -5.82 -7.47 -23.78
C LEU A 159 -6.18 -8.87 -24.29
N GLY A 160 -7.46 -9.16 -24.54
CA GLY A 160 -7.95 -10.46 -24.96
C GLY A 160 -8.74 -10.39 -26.26
N GLU A 161 -9.98 -10.85 -26.21
CA GLU A 161 -10.87 -11.02 -27.37
C GLU A 161 -11.24 -9.72 -28.09
N GLU A 162 -11.18 -8.56 -27.42
CA GLU A 162 -11.55 -7.27 -27.99
C GLU A 162 -10.35 -6.47 -28.54
N LYS A 163 -9.13 -7.03 -28.60
CA LYS A 163 -7.89 -6.32 -29.05
C LYS A 163 -8.09 -5.48 -30.33
N ALA A 164 -8.79 -6.02 -31.31
CA ALA A 164 -9.11 -5.33 -32.58
C ALA A 164 -9.89 -4.04 -32.38
N ALA A 165 -10.92 -4.06 -31.53
CA ALA A 165 -11.76 -2.90 -31.26
C ALA A 165 -11.00 -1.76 -30.58
N TYR A 166 -9.92 -2.06 -29.85
CA TYR A 166 -9.07 -1.07 -29.21
C TYR A 166 -7.83 -0.68 -30.04
N GLY A 167 -7.71 -1.20 -31.27
CA GLY A 167 -6.56 -0.95 -32.14
C GLY A 167 -5.24 -1.48 -31.56
N LEU A 168 -5.31 -2.64 -30.89
CA LEU A 168 -4.19 -3.32 -30.23
C LEU A 168 -3.79 -4.63 -30.92
N LEU A 169 -4.31 -4.92 -32.12
CA LEU A 169 -3.86 -6.07 -32.91
C LEU A 169 -2.39 -5.92 -33.30
N GLU A 170 -1.70 -7.05 -33.39
CA GLU A 170 -0.34 -7.11 -33.92
C GLU A 170 -0.34 -6.71 -35.40
N GLY A 171 0.61 -5.87 -35.80
CA GLY A 171 0.71 -5.31 -37.14
C GLY A 171 0.00 -3.96 -37.31
N GLU A 172 -0.85 -3.55 -36.38
CA GLU A 172 -1.55 -2.25 -36.42
C GLU A 172 -0.82 -1.15 -35.63
N GLU A 173 0.34 -1.43 -35.03
CA GLU A 173 1.00 -0.52 -34.09
C GLU A 173 1.40 0.82 -34.71
N SER A 174 1.76 0.83 -36.00
CA SER A 174 2.16 2.07 -36.71
C SER A 174 0.99 2.89 -37.23
N GLN A 175 -0.24 2.37 -37.16
CA GLN A 175 -1.40 2.95 -37.84
C GLN A 175 -1.86 4.26 -37.19
N ILE A 176 -1.73 5.36 -37.93
CA ILE A 176 -2.30 6.67 -37.59
C ILE A 176 -3.78 6.65 -37.97
N ARG A 177 -4.69 6.71 -36.99
CA ARG A 177 -6.12 6.52 -37.25
C ARG A 177 -6.89 7.81 -37.54
N GLY A 178 -6.28 8.97 -37.30
CA GLY A 178 -6.86 10.27 -37.61
C GLY A 178 -6.01 11.42 -37.09
N GLU A 179 -6.56 12.64 -37.20
CA GLU A 179 -5.84 13.86 -36.82
C GLU A 179 -5.40 13.90 -35.35
N GLY A 180 -6.19 13.30 -34.46
CA GLY A 180 -5.86 13.25 -33.02
C GLY A 180 -4.58 12.49 -32.73
N ASP A 181 -4.40 11.35 -33.39
CA ASP A 181 -3.17 10.56 -33.32
C ASP A 181 -1.97 11.33 -33.90
N GLN A 182 -2.16 12.01 -35.04
CA GLN A 182 -1.11 12.85 -35.64
C GLN A 182 -0.70 14.00 -34.71
N ARG A 183 -1.67 14.68 -34.07
CA ARG A 183 -1.38 15.75 -33.10
C ARG A 183 -0.54 15.25 -31.92
N ILE A 184 -0.78 14.02 -31.44
CA ILE A 184 0.04 13.42 -30.39
C ILE A 184 1.47 13.18 -30.88
N LEU A 185 1.64 12.63 -32.09
CA LEU A 185 2.97 12.40 -32.66
C LEU A 185 3.73 13.72 -32.84
N ASP A 186 3.08 14.77 -33.34
CA ASP A 186 3.68 16.09 -33.52
C ASP A 186 4.07 16.74 -32.17
N ALA A 187 3.20 16.65 -31.17
CA ALA A 187 3.47 17.12 -29.80
C ALA A 187 4.66 16.38 -29.18
N PHE A 188 4.71 15.05 -29.33
CA PHE A 188 5.76 14.21 -28.79
C PHE A 188 7.10 14.47 -29.50
N ALA A 189 7.08 14.68 -30.82
CA ALA A 189 8.25 15.09 -31.60
C ALA A 189 8.80 16.43 -31.13
N GLU A 190 7.94 17.38 -30.75
CA GLU A 190 8.38 18.65 -30.18
C GLU A 190 9.06 18.48 -28.82
N LEU A 191 8.50 17.64 -27.93
CA LEU A 191 9.16 17.29 -26.67
C LEU A 191 10.52 16.62 -26.90
N ARG A 192 10.68 15.81 -27.97
CA ARG A 192 11.97 15.22 -28.35
C ARG A 192 12.99 16.28 -28.78
N LYS A 193 12.60 17.30 -29.54
CA LYS A 193 13.49 18.44 -29.84
C LYS A 193 13.94 19.14 -28.55
N MET A 194 13.01 19.37 -27.63
CA MET A 194 13.34 19.99 -26.34
C MET A 194 14.22 19.10 -25.44
N GLN A 195 14.13 17.78 -25.61
CA GLN A 195 15.05 16.83 -24.98
C GLN A 195 16.47 16.94 -25.58
N GLU A 196 16.59 17.07 -26.90
CA GLU A 196 17.87 17.32 -27.58
C GLU A 196 18.50 18.68 -27.20
N GLU A 197 17.67 19.69 -26.92
CA GLU A 197 18.07 20.99 -26.39
C GLU A 197 18.49 20.95 -24.90
N GLY A 198 18.31 19.82 -24.21
CA GLY A 198 18.66 19.65 -22.79
C GLY A 198 17.65 20.21 -21.79
N LEU A 199 16.49 20.70 -22.25
CA LEU A 199 15.43 21.26 -21.40
C LEU A 199 14.62 20.16 -20.68
N ILE A 200 14.59 18.96 -21.25
CA ILE A 200 13.84 17.80 -20.76
C ILE A 200 14.75 16.59 -20.75
N LYS A 201 14.74 15.78 -19.68
CA LYS A 201 15.52 14.52 -19.64
C LYS A 201 14.74 13.33 -20.17
N TYR A 202 13.47 13.19 -19.80
CA TYR A 202 12.60 12.08 -20.18
C TYR A 202 11.21 12.57 -20.58
N ILE A 203 10.54 11.82 -21.45
CA ILE A 203 9.22 12.18 -21.97
C ILE A 203 8.22 11.08 -21.65
N GLY A 204 7.06 11.47 -21.13
CA GLY A 204 6.00 10.54 -20.79
C GLY A 204 4.65 10.86 -21.41
N ILE A 205 3.70 9.97 -21.16
CA ILE A 205 2.28 10.17 -21.45
C ILE A 205 1.46 9.81 -20.21
N THR A 206 0.30 10.43 -20.06
CA THR A 206 -0.65 10.12 -18.98
C THR A 206 -2.08 10.16 -19.47
N GLY A 207 -2.94 9.40 -18.81
CA GLY A 207 -4.37 9.31 -19.10
C GLY A 207 -5.04 8.23 -18.27
N TYR A 208 -6.37 8.16 -18.36
CA TYR A 208 -7.16 7.17 -17.63
C TYR A 208 -7.25 5.81 -18.34
N PRO A 209 -7.66 5.71 -19.62
CA PRO A 209 -7.88 4.42 -20.25
C PRO A 209 -6.56 3.72 -20.57
N LEU A 210 -6.29 2.60 -19.89
CA LEU A 210 -5.05 1.84 -20.06
C LEU A 210 -4.83 1.36 -21.51
N TYR A 211 -5.90 0.98 -22.23
CA TYR A 211 -5.80 0.61 -23.64
C TYR A 211 -5.34 1.78 -24.52
N THR A 212 -5.77 3.01 -24.22
CA THR A 212 -5.33 4.21 -24.94
C THR A 212 -3.86 4.49 -24.67
N LEU A 213 -3.42 4.36 -23.41
CA LEU A 213 -2.00 4.51 -23.06
C LEU A 213 -1.13 3.48 -23.79
N LEU A 214 -1.55 2.22 -23.83
CA LEU A 214 -0.84 1.16 -24.55
C LEU A 214 -0.80 1.43 -26.05
N ARG A 215 -1.95 1.75 -26.66
CA ARG A 215 -2.07 2.04 -28.10
C ARG A 215 -1.18 3.21 -28.51
N ILE A 216 -1.20 4.30 -27.76
CA ILE A 216 -0.39 5.49 -28.06
C ILE A 216 1.10 5.25 -27.81
N ALA A 217 1.47 4.49 -26.76
CA ALA A 217 2.86 4.12 -26.56
C ALA A 217 3.40 3.26 -27.72
N LEU A 218 2.59 2.33 -28.24
CA LEU A 218 2.92 1.53 -29.43
C LEU A 218 3.03 2.42 -30.68
N LEU A 219 2.08 3.34 -30.87
CA LEU A 219 2.08 4.28 -31.99
C LEU A 219 3.35 5.12 -32.03
N ILE A 220 3.77 5.67 -30.89
CA ILE A 220 5.01 6.44 -30.76
C ILE A 220 6.24 5.58 -31.06
N LEU A 221 6.27 4.33 -30.56
CA LEU A 221 7.38 3.40 -30.80
C LEU A 221 7.49 2.99 -32.28
N HIS A 222 6.37 2.85 -32.99
CA HIS A 222 6.33 2.33 -34.36
C HIS A 222 6.20 3.40 -35.44
N ASN A 223 6.35 4.67 -35.07
CA ASN A 223 6.51 5.78 -35.99
C ASN A 223 7.87 6.46 -35.80
N PRO A 224 8.45 7.07 -36.84
CA PRO A 224 9.72 7.79 -36.72
C PRO A 224 9.71 8.79 -35.54
N PRO A 225 10.76 8.84 -34.70
CA PRO A 225 12.07 8.20 -34.88
C PRO A 225 12.21 6.80 -34.24
N PHE A 226 11.12 6.08 -33.99
CA PHE A 226 11.10 4.73 -33.43
C PHE A 226 11.70 4.62 -32.02
N LYS A 227 11.44 5.63 -31.18
CA LYS A 227 11.90 5.67 -29.78
C LYS A 227 10.71 5.49 -28.84
N PRO A 228 10.78 4.56 -27.87
CA PRO A 228 9.68 4.32 -26.94
C PRO A 228 9.43 5.52 -26.03
N VAL A 229 8.24 5.56 -25.42
CA VAL A 229 7.93 6.49 -24.34
C VAL A 229 8.77 6.14 -23.11
N ASP A 230 9.35 7.14 -22.45
CA ASP A 230 10.20 6.89 -21.28
C ASP A 230 9.35 6.54 -20.04
N VAL A 231 8.21 7.21 -19.88
CA VAL A 231 7.32 7.05 -18.71
C VAL A 231 5.84 6.97 -19.08
N VAL A 232 5.13 5.96 -18.57
CA VAL A 232 3.66 5.94 -18.58
C VAL A 232 3.13 6.13 -17.18
N LEU A 233 2.32 7.17 -16.99
CA LEU A 233 1.63 7.43 -15.73
C LEU A 233 0.13 7.13 -15.90
N SER A 234 -0.42 6.30 -15.02
CA SER A 234 -1.86 6.04 -14.97
C SER A 234 -2.40 6.31 -13.57
N TYR A 235 -3.56 6.95 -13.48
CA TYR A 235 -4.18 7.28 -12.20
C TYR A 235 -5.39 6.37 -11.89
N SER A 236 -5.55 6.02 -10.62
CA SER A 236 -6.66 5.22 -10.08
C SER A 236 -6.78 3.77 -10.61
N ASN A 237 -5.87 3.31 -11.48
CA ASN A 237 -5.82 1.94 -12.00
C ASN A 237 -4.95 0.97 -11.19
N LEU A 238 -4.32 1.46 -10.11
CA LEU A 238 -3.65 0.65 -9.09
C LEU A 238 -4.00 1.20 -7.71
N SER A 239 -5.12 0.72 -7.19
CA SER A 239 -5.70 1.08 -5.88
C SER A 239 -6.33 -0.16 -5.25
N LEU A 240 -6.85 -0.03 -4.02
CA LEU A 240 -7.48 -1.15 -3.30
C LEU A 240 -8.60 -1.84 -4.11
N GLN A 241 -9.34 -1.09 -4.92
CA GLN A 241 -10.49 -1.57 -5.68
C GLN A 241 -10.22 -1.82 -7.16
N ASN A 242 -9.03 -1.46 -7.66
CA ASN A 242 -8.69 -1.56 -9.08
C ASN A 242 -7.21 -1.92 -9.24
N GLY A 243 -6.95 -3.15 -9.68
CA GLY A 243 -5.60 -3.66 -9.94
C GLY A 243 -5.25 -3.75 -11.43
N THR A 244 -6.09 -3.23 -12.34
CA THR A 244 -5.97 -3.47 -13.78
C THR A 244 -4.66 -2.96 -14.37
N PHE A 245 -4.01 -1.97 -13.75
CA PHE A 245 -2.70 -1.50 -14.23
C PHE A 245 -1.64 -2.61 -14.22
N LEU A 246 -1.72 -3.57 -13.28
CA LEU A 246 -0.82 -4.73 -13.22
C LEU A 246 -1.01 -5.68 -14.41
N GLU A 247 -2.22 -5.76 -14.96
CA GLU A 247 -2.51 -6.61 -16.13
C GLU A 247 -1.96 -5.99 -17.43
N PHE A 248 -1.94 -4.65 -17.52
CA PHE A 248 -1.35 -3.92 -18.66
C PHE A 248 0.17 -3.75 -18.56
N ALA A 249 0.76 -3.91 -17.36
CA ALA A 249 2.18 -3.67 -17.14
C ALA A 249 3.09 -4.51 -18.06
N PRO A 250 2.84 -5.82 -18.30
CA PRO A 250 3.65 -6.61 -19.24
C PRO A 250 3.62 -6.05 -20.67
N GLU A 251 2.46 -5.67 -21.20
CA GLU A 251 2.34 -5.12 -22.55
C GLU A 251 3.05 -3.77 -22.68
N LEU A 252 2.90 -2.90 -21.67
CA LEU A 252 3.56 -1.59 -21.67
C LEU A 252 5.09 -1.73 -21.60
N LEU A 253 5.60 -2.60 -20.73
CA LEU A 253 7.04 -2.78 -20.53
C LEU A 253 7.70 -3.58 -21.67
N GLN A 254 7.05 -4.61 -22.19
CA GLN A 254 7.65 -5.55 -23.13
C GLN A 254 7.33 -5.20 -24.58
N ARG A 255 6.04 -4.96 -24.90
CA ARG A 255 5.59 -4.69 -26.28
C ARG A 255 5.82 -3.22 -26.65
N ALA A 256 5.40 -2.29 -25.80
CA ALA A 256 5.61 -0.86 -26.03
C ALA A 256 6.97 -0.33 -25.54
N LYS A 257 7.76 -1.19 -24.87
CA LYS A 257 9.13 -0.88 -24.40
C LYS A 257 9.21 0.36 -23.51
N VAL A 258 8.15 0.64 -22.75
CA VAL A 258 8.10 1.78 -21.83
C VAL A 258 9.16 1.61 -20.74
N GLY A 259 9.94 2.66 -20.47
CA GLY A 259 11.04 2.61 -19.52
C GLY A 259 10.61 2.51 -18.05
N GLN A 260 9.53 3.20 -17.67
CA GLN A 260 9.05 3.26 -16.30
C GLN A 260 7.52 3.43 -16.24
N LEU A 261 6.87 2.70 -15.32
CA LEU A 261 5.44 2.84 -15.01
C LEU A 261 5.24 3.57 -13.68
N LEU A 262 4.31 4.52 -13.64
CA LEU A 262 3.91 5.27 -12.45
C LEU A 262 2.42 5.12 -12.19
N ALA A 263 2.07 4.72 -10.97
CA ALA A 263 0.68 4.72 -10.50
C ALA A 263 0.42 6.01 -9.71
N ALA A 264 -0.58 6.77 -10.13
CA ALA A 264 -1.07 7.95 -9.43
C ALA A 264 -2.43 7.70 -8.78
N SER A 265 -2.81 8.57 -7.85
CA SER A 265 -4.07 8.47 -7.11
C SER A 265 -4.29 7.09 -6.46
N PRO A 266 -3.36 6.59 -5.61
CA PRO A 266 -3.52 5.28 -4.95
C PRO A 266 -4.74 5.22 -4.04
N PHE A 267 -5.21 6.37 -3.56
CA PHE A 267 -6.47 6.52 -2.81
C PHE A 267 -7.67 6.86 -3.69
N SER A 268 -7.56 6.62 -5.00
CA SER A 268 -8.59 6.89 -6.01
C SER A 268 -9.18 8.30 -5.85
N MET A 269 -8.30 9.31 -5.93
CA MET A 269 -8.65 10.74 -5.85
C MET A 269 -9.44 11.12 -4.58
N GLY A 270 -9.15 10.48 -3.45
CA GLY A 270 -9.78 10.76 -2.14
C GLY A 270 -10.93 9.81 -1.79
N LEU A 271 -11.39 8.99 -2.75
CA LEU A 271 -12.50 8.05 -2.54
C LEU A 271 -12.22 7.02 -1.44
N LEU A 272 -10.95 6.63 -1.27
CA LEU A 272 -10.50 5.67 -0.27
C LEU A 272 -9.93 6.33 1.00
N THR A 273 -10.42 7.52 1.35
CA THR A 273 -9.97 8.27 2.54
C THR A 273 -11.14 8.58 3.47
N ASP A 274 -10.84 8.88 4.74
CA ASP A 274 -11.85 9.22 5.75
C ASP A 274 -12.61 10.52 5.43
N ALA A 275 -11.97 11.45 4.74
CA ALA A 275 -12.57 12.70 4.29
C ALA A 275 -13.55 12.49 3.13
N GLY A 276 -13.45 11.35 2.44
CA GLY A 276 -14.16 11.09 1.20
C GLY A 276 -13.60 11.86 0.00
N PRO A 277 -14.10 11.55 -1.21
CA PRO A 277 -13.65 12.20 -2.42
C PRO A 277 -14.26 13.61 -2.58
N PRO A 278 -13.63 14.49 -3.37
CA PRO A 278 -14.23 15.76 -3.76
C PRO A 278 -15.62 15.63 -4.42
N SER A 279 -16.40 16.70 -4.38
CA SER A 279 -17.75 16.74 -4.97
C SER A 279 -17.76 16.36 -6.45
N TRP A 280 -16.76 16.82 -7.20
CA TRP A 280 -16.60 16.58 -8.65
C TRP A 280 -16.17 15.15 -9.02
N HIS A 281 -15.87 14.27 -8.07
CA HIS A 281 -15.33 12.95 -8.36
C HIS A 281 -16.27 12.09 -9.25
N PRO A 282 -15.77 11.38 -10.27
CA PRO A 282 -16.62 10.66 -11.24
C PRO A 282 -17.24 9.34 -10.73
N ALA A 283 -17.10 9.03 -9.44
CA ALA A 283 -17.54 7.74 -8.90
C ALA A 283 -19.07 7.73 -8.76
N SER A 284 -19.67 6.60 -9.12
CA SER A 284 -21.11 6.38 -8.96
C SER A 284 -21.52 6.47 -7.49
N PRO A 285 -22.79 6.83 -7.18
CA PRO A 285 -23.28 6.85 -5.81
C PRO A 285 -23.09 5.51 -5.09
N ALA A 286 -23.26 4.39 -5.81
CA ALA A 286 -23.04 3.05 -5.27
C ALA A 286 -21.59 2.83 -4.85
N LEU A 287 -20.62 3.21 -5.70
CA LEU A 287 -19.19 3.08 -5.38
C LEU A 287 -18.80 4.00 -4.21
N ARG A 288 -19.29 5.25 -4.18
CA ARG A 288 -19.07 6.17 -3.05
C ARG A 288 -19.59 5.60 -1.74
N SER A 289 -20.81 5.03 -1.75
CA SER A 289 -21.41 4.40 -0.57
C SER A 289 -20.61 3.18 -0.11
N ALA A 290 -20.17 2.31 -1.03
CA ALA A 290 -19.35 1.16 -0.69
C ALA A 290 -17.99 1.57 -0.08
N SER A 291 -17.30 2.56 -0.65
CA SER A 291 -16.04 3.08 -0.11
C SER A 291 -16.23 3.72 1.27
N ALA A 292 -17.31 4.48 1.48
CA ALA A 292 -17.63 5.06 2.79
C ALA A 292 -17.91 3.98 3.84
N GLN A 293 -18.68 2.94 3.49
CA GLN A 293 -18.92 1.79 4.38
C GLN A 293 -17.62 1.04 4.71
N ALA A 294 -16.70 0.91 3.75
CA ALA A 294 -15.40 0.30 3.98
C ALA A 294 -14.57 1.14 4.97
N ALA A 295 -14.50 2.46 4.77
CA ALA A 295 -13.81 3.37 5.70
C ALA A 295 -14.41 3.32 7.11
N GLU A 296 -15.74 3.34 7.25
CA GLU A 296 -16.40 3.24 8.56
C GLU A 296 -16.17 1.88 9.22
N LYS A 297 -16.17 0.77 8.47
CA LYS A 297 -15.78 -0.55 9.00
C LYS A 297 -14.32 -0.57 9.47
N SER A 298 -13.42 0.07 8.74
CA SER A 298 -12.01 0.21 9.14
C SER A 298 -11.87 1.03 10.42
N LYS A 299 -12.65 2.12 10.60
CA LYS A 299 -12.68 2.92 11.83
C LYS A 299 -13.33 2.17 13.02
N ALA A 300 -14.43 1.46 12.75
CA ALA A 300 -15.21 0.75 13.77
C ALA A 300 -14.47 -0.44 14.39
N ARG A 301 -13.45 -0.98 13.72
CA ARG A 301 -12.45 -1.91 14.31
C ARG A 301 -11.51 -1.22 15.31
N GLY A 302 -11.97 -0.15 15.97
CA GLY A 302 -11.13 0.83 16.64
C GLY A 302 -10.10 0.26 17.65
N SER A 303 -9.15 1.16 17.96
CA SER A 303 -8.18 1.14 19.07
C SER A 303 -6.78 0.62 18.75
N PRO A 304 -5.75 1.12 19.47
CA PRO A 304 -4.37 1.28 19.01
C PRO A 304 -3.84 -0.07 18.53
N ALA A 305 -3.67 -0.18 17.22
CA ALA A 305 -3.50 -1.46 16.53
C ALA A 305 -2.42 -2.30 17.24
N ILE A 306 -2.84 -3.40 17.85
CA ILE A 306 -1.91 -4.44 18.29
C ILE A 306 -0.98 -4.71 17.11
N TYR A 307 0.32 -4.61 17.34
CA TYR A 307 1.29 -4.75 16.27
C TYR A 307 1.11 -6.11 15.58
N GLY A 308 0.98 -6.13 14.26
CA GLY A 308 0.77 -7.38 13.52
C GLY A 308 -0.50 -8.15 13.91
N PHE A 309 -1.58 -7.45 14.30
CA PHE A 309 -2.85 -8.08 14.72
C PHE A 309 -3.35 -9.16 13.76
N ASP A 310 -3.34 -8.91 12.45
CA ASP A 310 -3.77 -9.87 11.43
C ASP A 310 -2.93 -11.16 11.46
N HIS A 311 -1.64 -11.07 11.82
CA HIS A 311 -0.78 -12.24 12.00
C HIS A 311 -1.13 -13.03 13.25
N VAL A 312 -1.48 -12.35 14.35
CA VAL A 312 -2.00 -13.00 15.57
C VAL A 312 -3.31 -13.73 15.27
N VAL A 313 -4.23 -13.11 14.53
CA VAL A 313 -5.50 -13.72 14.10
C VAL A 313 -5.25 -14.95 13.22
N ALA A 314 -4.36 -14.85 12.22
CA ALA A 314 -4.02 -15.96 11.34
C ALA A 314 -3.45 -17.16 12.14
N SER A 315 -2.48 -16.92 13.02
CA SER A 315 -1.90 -17.99 13.86
C SER A 315 -2.92 -18.56 14.85
N THR A 316 -3.81 -17.72 15.39
CA THR A 316 -4.90 -18.15 16.27
C THR A 316 -5.84 -19.10 15.52
N ASN A 317 -6.32 -18.71 14.34
CA ASN A 317 -7.20 -19.56 13.52
C ASN A 317 -6.54 -20.88 13.12
N LYS A 318 -5.24 -20.87 12.77
CA LYS A 318 -4.47 -22.10 12.54
C LYS A 318 -4.52 -23.01 13.76
N MET A 319 -4.32 -22.45 14.96
CA MET A 319 -4.40 -23.22 16.20
C MET A 319 -5.81 -23.71 16.52
N LEU A 320 -6.87 -22.96 16.18
CA LEU A 320 -8.25 -23.44 16.34
C LEU A 320 -8.53 -24.64 15.41
N ARG A 321 -8.01 -24.62 14.18
CA ARG A 321 -8.10 -25.76 13.25
C ARG A 321 -7.36 -26.99 13.78
N ILE A 322 -6.16 -26.80 14.35
CA ILE A 322 -5.38 -27.87 14.98
C ILE A 322 -6.09 -28.39 16.23
N ALA A 323 -6.62 -27.50 17.07
CA ALA A 323 -7.38 -27.86 18.26
C ALA A 323 -8.59 -28.71 17.91
N LYS A 324 -9.34 -28.33 16.87
CA LYS A 324 -10.45 -29.14 16.35
C LYS A 324 -10.01 -30.53 15.90
N LEU A 325 -8.93 -30.60 15.14
CA LEU A 325 -8.42 -31.86 14.60
C LEU A 325 -7.97 -32.82 15.71
N LEU A 326 -7.36 -32.29 16.78
CA LEU A 326 -6.77 -33.08 17.86
C LEU A 326 -7.67 -33.17 19.11
N GLY A 327 -8.89 -32.65 19.05
CA GLY A 327 -9.84 -32.66 20.16
C GLY A 327 -9.39 -31.83 21.37
N CYS A 328 -8.62 -30.76 21.17
CA CYS A 328 -8.21 -29.86 22.24
C CYS A 328 -9.33 -28.86 22.56
N GLU A 329 -9.68 -28.73 23.84
CA GLU A 329 -10.64 -27.73 24.32
C GLU A 329 -10.03 -26.31 24.31
N VAL A 330 -10.87 -25.31 24.05
CA VAL A 330 -10.50 -23.90 23.92
C VAL A 330 -11.39 -23.04 24.81
N VAL A 331 -10.76 -22.28 25.71
CA VAL A 331 -11.39 -21.23 26.51
C VAL A 331 -10.99 -19.87 25.92
N VAL A 332 -11.94 -18.96 25.81
CA VAL A 332 -11.70 -17.59 25.34
C VAL A 332 -11.97 -16.60 26.47
N THR A 333 -11.15 -15.55 26.58
CA THR A 333 -11.46 -14.41 27.44
C THR A 333 -11.46 -13.11 26.64
N THR A 334 -12.32 -12.17 27.00
CA THR A 334 -12.35 -10.81 26.45
C THR A 334 -12.00 -9.81 27.54
N GLN A 335 -11.49 -8.63 27.20
CA GLN A 335 -11.13 -7.60 28.19
C GLN A 335 -12.12 -6.45 28.12
N LYS A 336 -12.96 -6.27 29.14
CA LYS A 336 -13.94 -5.17 29.21
C LYS A 336 -14.68 -4.95 27.89
N VAL A 337 -15.49 -5.92 27.44
CA VAL A 337 -16.16 -5.89 26.11
C VAL A 337 -16.87 -4.59 25.79
N LYS A 338 -17.48 -3.96 26.80
CA LYS A 338 -18.15 -2.65 26.63
C LYS A 338 -17.22 -1.53 26.15
N ALA A 339 -15.93 -1.60 26.48
CA ALA A 339 -14.94 -0.58 26.17
C ALA A 339 -14.03 -0.97 24.99
N LEU A 340 -13.65 -2.25 24.89
CA LEU A 340 -12.67 -2.71 23.89
C LEU A 340 -13.27 -3.57 22.77
N GLY A 341 -14.58 -3.84 22.83
CA GLY A 341 -15.27 -4.69 21.87
C GLY A 341 -15.21 -6.19 22.21
N PRO A 342 -16.00 -7.01 21.49
CA PRO A 342 -15.99 -8.46 21.62
C PRO A 342 -14.73 -9.09 20.99
N THR A 343 -14.64 -10.41 21.03
CA THR A 343 -13.67 -11.16 20.20
C THR A 343 -13.81 -10.74 18.73
N ASP A 344 -12.69 -10.52 18.06
CA ASP A 344 -12.69 -10.12 16.65
C ASP A 344 -13.39 -11.19 15.78
N PRO A 345 -14.32 -10.80 14.89
CA PRO A 345 -15.08 -11.74 14.07
C PRO A 345 -14.22 -12.56 13.09
N ALA A 346 -12.97 -12.16 12.84
CA ALA A 346 -12.02 -12.95 12.06
C ALA A 346 -11.48 -14.15 12.84
N VAL A 347 -11.69 -14.26 14.15
CA VAL A 347 -11.35 -15.45 14.96
C VAL A 347 -12.51 -16.45 14.88
N ILE A 348 -12.31 -17.56 14.16
CA ILE A 348 -13.40 -18.48 13.74
C ILE A 348 -13.69 -19.56 14.80
N LEU A 349 -14.34 -19.15 15.89
CA LEU A 349 -14.68 -20.04 17.02
C LEU A 349 -15.79 -21.06 16.68
N ASP A 350 -16.75 -20.69 15.83
CA ASP A 350 -17.93 -21.53 15.51
C ASP A 350 -17.56 -22.94 15.01
N SER A 351 -16.38 -23.06 14.39
CA SER A 351 -15.90 -24.33 13.87
C SER A 351 -15.58 -25.36 14.96
N LEU A 352 -15.36 -24.94 16.20
CA LEU A 352 -14.95 -25.81 17.33
C LEU A 352 -16.10 -26.65 17.90
N GLY A 353 -17.36 -26.22 17.74
CA GLY A 353 -18.50 -26.88 18.40
C GLY A 353 -18.28 -27.02 19.91
N ALA A 354 -18.44 -28.23 20.45
CA ALA A 354 -18.29 -28.51 21.88
C ALA A 354 -16.87 -28.28 22.43
N LEU A 355 -15.86 -28.15 21.57
CA LEU A 355 -14.49 -27.83 22.00
C LEU A 355 -14.34 -26.37 22.43
N HIS A 356 -15.24 -25.48 22.04
CA HIS A 356 -15.30 -24.12 22.59
C HIS A 356 -16.06 -24.17 23.92
N VAL A 357 -15.31 -24.23 25.02
CA VAL A 357 -15.87 -24.50 26.35
C VAL A 357 -16.34 -23.23 27.08
N GLY A 358 -16.13 -22.05 26.50
CA GLY A 358 -16.68 -20.79 27.02
C GLY A 358 -15.95 -19.54 26.52
N THR A 359 -16.67 -18.41 26.55
CA THR A 359 -16.10 -17.06 26.38
C THR A 359 -16.46 -16.23 27.61
N TYR A 360 -15.44 -15.76 28.35
CA TYR A 360 -15.63 -15.05 29.61
C TYR A 360 -15.07 -13.63 29.54
N ASP A 361 -15.91 -12.62 29.81
CA ASP A 361 -15.47 -11.23 29.87
C ASP A 361 -14.81 -10.93 31.21
N LYS A 362 -13.64 -10.28 31.18
CA LYS A 362 -12.85 -10.02 32.37
C LYS A 362 -12.40 -8.57 32.46
N THR A 363 -12.22 -8.14 33.70
CA THR A 363 -11.47 -6.93 34.07
C THR A 363 -10.04 -7.27 34.53
N LEU A 364 -9.84 -8.50 35.01
CA LEU A 364 -8.54 -9.03 35.44
C LEU A 364 -7.58 -9.13 34.25
N PHE A 365 -6.31 -8.78 34.44
CA PHE A 365 -5.31 -8.92 33.37
C PHE A 365 -4.99 -10.39 33.07
N SER A 366 -4.80 -11.23 34.10
CA SER A 366 -4.76 -12.69 33.93
C SER A 366 -6.08 -13.25 33.38
N MET A 367 -6.00 -14.27 32.53
CA MET A 367 -7.16 -15.04 32.04
C MET A 367 -7.72 -16.00 33.09
N LEU A 368 -7.01 -16.26 34.20
CA LEU A 368 -7.49 -17.13 35.28
C LEU A 368 -8.52 -16.43 36.16
N THR A 369 -9.69 -16.13 35.58
CA THR A 369 -10.87 -15.72 36.34
C THR A 369 -11.46 -16.92 37.08
N THR A 370 -12.42 -16.68 37.97
CA THR A 370 -13.14 -17.74 38.68
C THR A 370 -13.77 -18.74 37.70
N GLU A 371 -14.38 -18.26 36.62
CA GLU A 371 -15.02 -19.09 35.60
C GLU A 371 -14.00 -19.97 34.86
N VAL A 372 -12.84 -19.43 34.52
CA VAL A 372 -11.76 -20.20 33.87
C VAL A 372 -11.16 -21.22 34.83
N LEU A 373 -11.03 -20.88 36.12
CA LEU A 373 -10.58 -21.83 37.14
C LEU A 373 -11.60 -22.96 37.34
N ASP A 374 -12.90 -22.68 37.29
CA ASP A 374 -13.95 -23.72 37.35
C ASP A 374 -13.89 -24.66 36.13
N VAL A 375 -13.67 -24.10 34.94
CA VAL A 375 -13.42 -24.89 33.73
C VAL A 375 -12.22 -25.82 33.92
N LEU A 376 -11.10 -25.31 34.44
CA LEU A 376 -9.90 -26.11 34.67
C LEU A 376 -10.09 -27.14 35.79
N GLY A 377 -10.80 -26.79 36.87
CA GLY A 377 -11.07 -27.65 38.02
C GLY A 377 -11.91 -28.88 37.66
N THR A 378 -12.83 -28.72 36.70
CA THR A 378 -13.62 -29.84 36.15
C THR A 378 -12.83 -30.74 35.18
N ARG A 379 -11.57 -30.40 34.86
CA ARG A 379 -10.73 -31.10 33.88
C ARG A 379 -9.38 -31.53 34.48
N PRO A 380 -9.38 -32.40 35.52
CA PRO A 380 -8.16 -32.76 36.24
C PRO A 380 -7.09 -33.46 35.38
N ALA A 381 -7.50 -34.03 34.22
CA ALA A 381 -6.63 -34.65 33.24
C ALA A 381 -5.81 -33.65 32.41
N ILE A 382 -6.25 -32.38 32.31
CA ILE A 382 -5.48 -31.34 31.63
C ILE A 382 -4.28 -30.97 32.49
N LYS A 383 -3.08 -31.15 31.94
CA LYS A 383 -1.80 -30.78 32.58
C LYS A 383 -0.99 -29.77 31.78
N SER A 384 -1.36 -29.53 30.53
CA SER A 384 -0.67 -28.59 29.65
C SER A 384 -1.65 -27.54 29.14
N ILE A 385 -1.21 -26.29 29.09
CA ILE A 385 -2.01 -25.15 28.62
C ILE A 385 -1.18 -24.38 27.60
N VAL A 386 -1.81 -24.07 26.46
CA VAL A 386 -1.22 -23.27 25.38
C VAL A 386 -1.88 -21.91 25.39
N LEU A 387 -1.09 -20.85 25.52
CA LEU A 387 -1.54 -19.46 25.51
C LEU A 387 -1.23 -18.79 24.17
N MET A 388 -2.22 -18.04 23.69
CA MET A 388 -2.15 -17.16 22.52
C MET A 388 -3.12 -15.99 22.72
N GLY A 389 -2.89 -14.88 22.02
CA GLY A 389 -3.70 -13.67 22.11
C GLY A 389 -2.90 -12.39 22.28
N ILE A 390 -3.59 -11.30 22.55
CA ILE A 390 -3.00 -9.95 22.55
C ILE A 390 -2.61 -9.47 23.95
N GLU A 391 -1.80 -8.42 23.99
CA GLU A 391 -1.14 -7.87 25.17
C GLU A 391 -0.19 -8.86 25.84
N SER A 392 0.86 -9.24 25.12
CA SER A 392 1.92 -10.18 25.55
C SER A 392 2.48 -9.85 26.93
N HIS A 393 2.77 -8.57 27.19
CA HIS A 393 3.39 -8.08 28.42
C HIS A 393 2.39 -7.88 29.57
N ILE A 394 1.09 -7.97 29.30
CA ILE A 394 0.03 -7.78 30.30
C ILE A 394 -0.73 -9.09 30.50
N CYS A 395 -1.65 -9.41 29.59
CA CYS A 395 -2.58 -10.51 29.75
C CYS A 395 -1.89 -11.87 29.63
N ILE A 396 -1.03 -12.06 28.61
CA ILE A 396 -0.34 -13.33 28.40
C ILE A 396 0.67 -13.59 29.52
N LEU A 397 1.52 -12.61 29.84
CA LEU A 397 2.52 -12.72 30.90
C LEU A 397 1.89 -13.07 32.25
N GLN A 398 0.89 -12.28 32.69
CA GLN A 398 0.27 -12.50 34.00
C GLN A 398 -0.47 -13.84 34.07
N THR A 399 -1.09 -14.28 32.97
CA THR A 399 -1.71 -15.61 32.90
C THR A 399 -0.67 -16.71 33.01
N ALA A 400 0.44 -16.60 32.28
CA ALA A 400 1.49 -17.61 32.29
C ALA A 400 2.13 -17.76 33.67
N LEU A 401 2.43 -16.65 34.35
CA LEU A 401 2.95 -16.66 35.72
C LEU A 401 1.94 -17.24 36.71
N ALA A 402 0.65 -16.91 36.56
CA ALA A 402 -0.40 -17.45 37.43
C ALA A 402 -0.60 -18.96 37.25
N LEU A 403 -0.50 -19.46 36.01
CA LEU A 403 -0.56 -20.90 35.71
C LEU A 403 0.60 -21.69 36.31
N LEU A 404 1.81 -21.12 36.27
CA LEU A 404 2.99 -21.72 36.91
C LEU A 404 2.88 -21.77 38.43
N ALA A 405 2.28 -20.73 39.03
CA ALA A 405 2.03 -20.67 40.48
C ALA A 405 0.84 -21.54 40.93
N HIS A 406 0.03 -22.04 39.99
CA HIS A 406 -1.18 -22.80 40.32
C HIS A 406 -0.82 -24.16 40.99
N PRO A 407 -1.57 -24.61 42.02
CA PRO A 407 -1.28 -25.87 42.73
C PRO A 407 -1.23 -27.12 41.84
N ALA A 408 -1.99 -27.11 40.73
CA ALA A 408 -1.99 -28.20 39.75
C ALA A 408 -0.71 -28.30 38.90
N LYS A 409 0.18 -27.28 38.96
CA LYS A 409 1.47 -27.18 38.26
C LYS A 409 1.36 -27.46 36.76
N TYR A 410 0.63 -26.61 36.04
CA TYR A 410 0.44 -26.76 34.60
C TYR A 410 1.74 -26.51 33.83
N THR A 411 2.03 -27.37 32.85
CA THR A 411 3.02 -27.08 31.82
C THR A 411 2.45 -26.00 30.90
N THR A 412 3.04 -24.81 30.95
CA THR A 412 2.51 -23.64 30.23
C THR A 412 3.35 -23.37 28.99
N TYR A 413 2.67 -23.29 27.84
CA TYR A 413 3.25 -22.93 26.55
C TYR A 413 2.73 -21.57 26.10
N VAL A 414 3.57 -20.76 25.48
CA VAL A 414 3.17 -19.50 24.85
C VAL A 414 3.64 -19.51 23.39
N LEU A 415 2.71 -19.20 22.48
CA LEU A 415 2.98 -19.19 21.04
C LEU A 415 3.49 -17.82 20.62
N ALA A 416 4.79 -17.73 20.37
CA ALA A 416 5.47 -16.47 20.08
C ALA A 416 5.01 -15.85 18.74
N ASP A 417 4.53 -16.67 17.80
CA ASP A 417 3.92 -16.25 16.53
C ASP A 417 2.40 -16.06 16.61
N ALA A 418 1.81 -16.17 17.80
CA ALA A 418 0.39 -15.92 18.06
C ALA A 418 0.16 -15.01 19.27
N VAL A 419 1.16 -14.18 19.61
CA VAL A 419 1.05 -13.14 20.64
C VAL A 419 1.63 -11.82 20.16
N SER A 420 1.04 -10.71 20.59
CA SER A 420 1.58 -9.38 20.31
C SER A 420 1.07 -8.34 21.31
N SER A 421 1.59 -7.11 21.25
CA SER A 421 1.20 -5.96 22.07
C SER A 421 1.04 -4.71 21.20
N SER A 422 0.40 -3.67 21.71
CA SER A 422 0.33 -2.36 21.04
C SER A 422 1.73 -1.76 20.82
N ASN A 423 2.62 -1.88 21.81
CA ASN A 423 4.05 -1.60 21.66
C ASN A 423 4.82 -2.90 21.32
N PRO A 424 5.33 -3.07 20.08
CA PRO A 424 6.03 -4.29 19.70
C PRO A 424 7.33 -4.55 20.48
N ALA A 425 7.97 -3.51 21.02
CA ALA A 425 9.20 -3.66 21.80
C ALA A 425 8.99 -4.41 23.13
N GLU A 426 7.76 -4.42 23.66
CA GLU A 426 7.41 -5.12 24.90
C GLU A 426 7.32 -6.65 24.71
N VAL A 427 7.02 -7.10 23.49
CA VAL A 427 6.81 -8.53 23.18
C VAL A 427 8.06 -9.38 23.49
N PRO A 428 9.26 -9.08 22.98
CA PRO A 428 10.44 -9.89 23.27
C PRO A 428 10.83 -9.87 24.76
N LEU A 429 10.60 -8.76 25.46
CA LEU A 429 10.85 -8.64 26.91
C LEU A 429 9.92 -9.55 27.70
N ALA A 430 8.62 -9.52 27.39
CA ALA A 430 7.63 -10.39 28.01
C ALA A 430 7.93 -11.87 27.76
N LEU A 431 8.26 -12.24 26.52
CA LEU A 431 8.61 -13.62 26.17
C LEU A 431 9.90 -14.08 26.88
N ALA A 432 10.90 -13.21 27.01
CA ALA A 432 12.13 -13.53 27.75
C ALA A 432 11.84 -13.75 29.24
N GLN A 433 11.00 -12.91 29.84
CA GLN A 433 10.58 -13.06 31.23
C GLN A 433 9.80 -14.37 31.45
N MET A 434 8.88 -14.71 30.54
CA MET A 434 8.14 -15.97 30.58
C MET A 434 9.08 -17.18 30.52
N ARG A 435 10.06 -17.17 29.59
CA ARG A 435 11.10 -18.23 29.53
C ARG A 435 11.86 -18.35 30.84
N ALA A 436 12.31 -17.23 31.41
CA ALA A 436 13.05 -17.21 32.67
C ALA A 436 12.21 -17.74 33.86
N ALA A 437 10.89 -17.55 33.83
CA ALA A 437 9.98 -18.09 34.83
C ALA A 437 9.67 -19.59 34.66
N GLY A 438 10.06 -20.22 33.55
CA GLY A 438 9.81 -21.64 33.26
C GLY A 438 8.66 -21.91 32.30
N VAL A 439 8.13 -20.89 31.61
CA VAL A 439 7.16 -21.05 30.51
C VAL A 439 7.88 -21.51 29.25
N ILE A 440 7.29 -22.47 28.53
CA ILE A 440 7.82 -22.93 27.25
C ILE A 440 7.35 -22.00 26.13
N VAL A 441 8.22 -21.10 25.69
CA VAL A 441 7.93 -20.24 24.52
C VAL A 441 8.28 -21.00 23.24
N THR A 442 7.28 -21.25 22.40
CA THR A 442 7.38 -22.03 21.16
C THR A 442 6.60 -21.32 20.03
N THR A 443 6.43 -21.97 18.88
CA THR A 443 5.59 -21.50 17.76
C THR A 443 4.40 -22.41 17.55
N SER A 444 3.37 -21.87 16.89
CA SER A 444 2.16 -22.61 16.52
C SER A 444 2.45 -23.85 15.66
N GLU A 445 3.46 -23.80 14.80
CA GLU A 445 3.88 -24.96 14.00
C GLU A 445 4.62 -26.00 14.84
N SER A 446 5.54 -25.57 15.70
CA SER A 446 6.31 -26.48 16.56
C SER A 446 5.41 -27.22 17.55
N ILE A 447 4.46 -26.52 18.20
CA ILE A 447 3.52 -27.17 19.12
C ILE A 447 2.59 -28.15 18.37
N GLY A 448 2.18 -27.82 17.14
CA GLY A 448 1.35 -28.70 16.32
C GLY A 448 2.02 -30.05 16.06
N PHE A 449 3.29 -30.05 15.68
CA PHE A 449 4.07 -31.28 15.51
C PHE A 449 4.31 -32.01 16.83
N GLN A 450 4.55 -31.29 17.94
CA GLN A 450 4.70 -31.92 19.27
C GLN A 450 3.42 -32.63 19.72
N LEU A 451 2.24 -32.09 19.39
CA LEU A 451 0.95 -32.68 19.75
C LEU A 451 0.68 -33.96 18.94
N ILE A 452 1.03 -33.99 17.66
CA ILE A 452 0.83 -35.18 16.80
C ILE A 452 1.84 -36.28 17.06
N ARG A 453 3.07 -35.92 17.43
CA ARG A 453 4.20 -36.80 17.79
C ARG A 453 4.76 -37.66 16.65
N ASP A 454 3.91 -38.29 15.84
CA ASP A 454 4.32 -39.30 14.85
C ASP A 454 3.62 -39.08 13.50
N ALA A 455 4.37 -39.21 12.40
CA ALA A 455 3.84 -39.09 11.04
C ALA A 455 2.89 -40.24 10.64
N SER A 456 2.88 -41.33 11.41
CA SER A 456 1.94 -42.45 11.28
C SER A 456 0.59 -42.21 11.97
N ALA A 457 0.43 -41.12 12.72
CA ALA A 457 -0.83 -40.79 13.39
C ALA A 457 -1.98 -40.65 12.36
N PRO A 458 -3.19 -41.16 12.64
CA PRO A 458 -4.34 -41.05 11.74
C PRO A 458 -4.65 -39.60 11.30
N GLU A 459 -4.41 -38.64 12.18
CA GLU A 459 -4.66 -37.21 11.99
C GLU A 459 -3.57 -36.51 11.17
N PHE A 460 -2.38 -37.13 11.01
CA PHE A 460 -1.20 -36.49 10.42
C PHE A 460 -1.46 -35.96 9.01
N LYS A 461 -2.19 -36.71 8.18
CA LYS A 461 -2.50 -36.26 6.81
C LYS A 461 -3.33 -34.98 6.80
N ALA A 462 -4.34 -34.89 7.67
CA ALA A 462 -5.18 -33.70 7.80
C ALA A 462 -4.38 -32.52 8.36
N PHE A 463 -3.54 -32.76 9.36
CA PHE A 463 -2.64 -31.76 9.91
C PHE A 463 -1.64 -31.22 8.90
N SER A 464 -0.98 -32.10 8.14
CA SER A 464 -0.02 -31.72 7.11
C SER A 464 -0.66 -30.80 6.05
N ASN A 465 -1.93 -31.03 5.72
CA ASN A 465 -2.68 -30.15 4.83
C ASN A 465 -2.91 -28.77 5.44
N ILE A 466 -3.28 -28.68 6.74
CA ILE A 466 -3.38 -27.39 7.45
C ILE A 466 -2.04 -26.63 7.35
N ILE A 467 -0.91 -27.29 7.63
CA ILE A 467 0.41 -26.64 7.57
C ILE A 467 0.74 -26.16 6.14
N LYS A 468 0.40 -26.94 5.11
CA LYS A 468 0.62 -26.55 3.70
C LYS A 468 -0.22 -25.35 3.28
N GLU A 469 -1.49 -25.33 3.66
CA GLU A 469 -2.41 -24.23 3.36
C GLU A 469 -1.98 -22.93 4.06
N GLU A 470 -1.52 -23.03 5.30
CA GLU A 470 -1.14 -21.89 6.12
C GLU A 470 0.34 -21.48 5.96
N LYS A 471 1.08 -22.10 5.04
CA LYS A 471 2.54 -21.91 4.91
C LYS A 471 2.93 -20.45 4.73
N HIS A 472 2.25 -19.73 3.84
CA HIS A 472 2.56 -18.33 3.56
C HIS A 472 2.19 -17.41 4.73
N ALA A 473 1.01 -17.62 5.33
CA ALA A 473 0.56 -16.87 6.50
C ALA A 473 1.51 -17.07 7.69
N THR A 474 1.95 -18.31 7.92
CA THR A 474 2.90 -18.66 8.98
C THR A 474 4.25 -17.98 8.76
N SER A 475 4.79 -18.03 7.53
CA SER A 475 6.05 -17.36 7.20
C SER A 475 5.98 -15.86 7.49
N LYS A 476 4.89 -15.21 7.10
CA LYS A 476 4.67 -13.77 7.38
C LYS A 476 4.52 -13.48 8.87
N ALA A 477 3.78 -14.32 9.61
CA ALA A 477 3.57 -14.14 11.04
C ALA A 477 4.88 -14.26 11.81
N VAL A 478 5.72 -15.25 11.48
CA VAL A 478 7.05 -15.41 12.07
C VAL A 478 7.94 -14.22 11.74
N GLU A 479 8.01 -13.79 10.47
CA GLU A 479 8.83 -12.64 10.08
C GLU A 479 8.40 -11.35 10.81
N ALA A 480 7.09 -11.11 10.89
CA ALA A 480 6.55 -9.92 11.51
C ALA A 480 6.70 -9.93 13.04
N LEU A 481 6.31 -11.02 13.71
CA LEU A 481 6.18 -11.04 15.18
C LEU A 481 7.46 -11.45 15.90
N LEU A 482 8.35 -12.20 15.25
CA LEU A 482 9.60 -12.68 15.86
C LEU A 482 10.84 -11.94 15.33
N GLY A 483 10.67 -11.10 14.31
CA GLY A 483 11.75 -10.45 13.59
C GLY A 483 12.41 -11.38 12.57
N ARG A 484 13.17 -10.79 11.64
CA ARG A 484 13.95 -11.56 10.67
C ARG A 484 14.98 -12.43 11.40
N GLY A 485 14.96 -13.74 11.13
CA GLY A 485 16.17 -14.55 11.31
C GLY A 485 17.33 -13.92 10.55
N PRO A 486 18.59 -14.16 10.96
CA PRO A 486 19.75 -13.57 10.29
C PRO A 486 19.62 -13.79 8.78
N GLU A 487 19.75 -12.70 8.02
CA GLU A 487 19.82 -12.78 6.57
C GLU A 487 20.81 -13.89 6.23
N ARG A 488 20.39 -14.86 5.40
CA ARG A 488 21.37 -15.72 4.73
C ARG A 488 22.23 -14.76 3.93
N SER A 489 23.37 -14.35 4.50
CA SER A 489 24.47 -13.79 3.74
C SER A 489 24.78 -14.84 2.68
N VAL A 490 24.34 -14.57 1.46
CA VAL A 490 24.81 -15.28 0.29
C VAL A 490 26.28 -14.91 0.19
N LEU A 491 27.13 -15.79 0.74
CA LEU A 491 28.54 -15.86 0.40
C LEU A 491 28.66 -16.53 -0.97
#